data_AF-A0A351TTW1-F1
#
_entry.id   AF-A0A351TTW1-F1
#
_cell.length_a   1.000
_cell.length_b   1.000
_cell.length_c   1.000
_cell.angle_alpha   90.00
_cell.angle_beta   90.00
_cell.angle_gamma   90.00
#
_symmetry.space_group_name_H-M   'P 1'
#
loop_
_entity.id
_entity.type
_entity.pdbx_description
1 polymer ?
#
loop_
_entity_poly.entity_id
_entity_poly.type
_entity_poly.pdbx_seq_one_letter_code
_entity_poly.pdbx_strand_id
1 'polypeptide(L)'
;MTEHEKFLEDHGIRLVDNFTSYHYSYALYVWYMIESMQMAEDIEDGLYFDELEAALLLDGLAGAYGAMKHFRGSMQETYAEFDVAETVAMKGCRLEAGKLKGSDEAAEKTARMWIRDYEKQKGKLFCFEVGVYILFLLRKEVDYRFLARRKGSAKNVYHGQGSEAAGLGIQPEKVPAV
;
A
#
# COMPACT_ATOMS: atom_id res chain seq x y z
N MET A 1 0.88 6.32 -22.20
CA MET A 1 0.11 6.24 -20.95
C MET A 1 -0.42 4.83 -20.84
N THR A 2 -0.08 4.12 -19.77
CA THR A 2 -0.61 2.77 -19.52
C THR A 2 -2.08 2.86 -19.07
N GLU A 3 -2.80 1.74 -19.13
CA GLU A 3 -4.17 1.67 -18.59
C GLU A 3 -4.24 2.00 -17.10
N HIS A 4 -3.20 1.62 -16.34
CA HIS A 4 -3.09 1.88 -14.90
C HIS A 4 -2.85 3.36 -14.59
N GLU A 5 -2.05 4.02 -15.41
CA GLU A 5 -1.83 5.46 -15.34
C GLU A 5 -3.14 6.22 -15.62
N LYS A 6 -3.85 5.81 -16.68
CA LYS A 6 -5.15 6.39 -17.03
C LYS A 6 -6.18 6.21 -15.91
N PHE A 7 -6.26 5.01 -15.32
CA PHE A 7 -7.16 4.73 -14.21
C PHE A 7 -6.97 5.72 -13.05
N LEU A 8 -5.72 5.98 -12.66
CA LEU A 8 -5.44 6.95 -11.59
C LEU A 8 -5.79 8.39 -11.99
N GLU A 9 -5.51 8.79 -13.24
CA GLU A 9 -5.90 10.11 -13.74
C GLU A 9 -7.42 10.31 -13.75
N ASP A 10 -8.18 9.29 -14.15
CA ASP A 10 -9.65 9.30 -14.13
C ASP A 10 -10.21 9.44 -12.69
N HIS A 11 -9.42 9.03 -11.68
CA HIS A 11 -9.71 9.26 -10.25
C HIS A 11 -9.15 10.60 -9.71
N GLY A 12 -8.68 11.49 -10.59
CA GLY A 12 -8.13 12.79 -10.23
C GLY A 12 -6.75 12.73 -9.57
N ILE A 13 -6.04 11.60 -9.67
CA ILE A 13 -4.76 11.38 -9.02
C ILE A 13 -3.64 11.69 -10.00
N ARG A 14 -2.84 12.72 -9.66
CA ARG A 14 -1.68 13.09 -10.46
C ARG A 14 -0.53 12.10 -10.25
N LEU A 15 -0.11 11.48 -11.34
CA LEU A 15 1.06 10.61 -11.39
C LEU A 15 2.35 11.41 -11.16
N VAL A 16 3.21 10.90 -10.27
CA VAL A 16 4.49 11.54 -9.93
C VAL A 16 5.63 10.54 -10.07
N ASP A 17 5.50 9.41 -9.39
CA ASP A 17 6.46 8.31 -9.39
C ASP A 17 5.75 7.01 -9.00
N ASN A 18 6.39 5.87 -9.24
CA ASN A 18 5.81 4.55 -8.96
C ASN A 18 5.46 4.38 -7.48
N PHE A 19 6.25 4.96 -6.57
CA PHE A 19 6.01 4.88 -5.13
C PHE A 19 4.69 5.57 -4.76
N THR A 20 4.51 6.82 -5.15
CA THR A 20 3.32 7.62 -4.92
C THR A 20 2.10 6.97 -5.59
N SER A 21 2.26 6.52 -6.83
CA SER A 21 1.19 5.89 -7.61
C SER A 21 0.74 4.57 -6.98
N TYR A 22 1.67 3.77 -6.45
CA TYR A 22 1.37 2.57 -5.68
C TYR A 22 0.51 2.88 -4.44
N HIS A 23 0.90 3.87 -3.63
CA HIS A 23 0.18 4.18 -2.38
C HIS A 23 -1.26 4.63 -2.63
N TYR A 24 -1.47 5.45 -3.67
CA TYR A 24 -2.82 5.86 -4.07
C TYR A 24 -3.62 4.70 -4.67
N SER A 25 -2.99 3.86 -5.50
CA SER A 25 -3.65 2.67 -6.05
C SER A 25 -4.07 1.70 -4.94
N TYR A 26 -3.21 1.51 -3.94
CA TYR A 26 -3.52 0.68 -2.77
C TYR A 26 -4.68 1.26 -1.96
N ALA A 27 -4.74 2.58 -1.77
CA ALA A 27 -5.86 3.24 -1.10
C ALA A 27 -7.19 3.01 -1.84
N LEU A 28 -7.19 3.19 -3.17
CA LEU A 28 -8.37 2.91 -4.00
C LEU A 28 -8.76 1.44 -3.96
N TYR A 29 -7.78 0.54 -4.03
CA TYR A 29 -8.01 -0.90 -3.95
C TYR A 29 -8.68 -1.29 -2.64
N VAL A 30 -8.15 -0.81 -1.51
CA VAL A 30 -8.74 -1.04 -0.19
C VAL A 30 -10.17 -0.49 -0.11
N TRP A 31 -10.40 0.71 -0.65
CA TRP A 31 -11.73 1.31 -0.66
C TRP A 31 -12.72 0.47 -1.45
N TYR A 32 -12.43 0.20 -2.73
CA TYR A 32 -13.28 -0.63 -3.59
C TYR A 32 -13.49 -2.02 -3.00
N MET A 33 -12.48 -2.61 -2.36
CA MET A 33 -12.58 -3.91 -1.72
C MET A 33 -13.60 -3.91 -0.58
N ILE A 34 -13.52 -2.93 0.33
CA ILE A 34 -14.41 -2.85 1.49
C ILE A 34 -15.85 -2.60 1.05
N GLU A 35 -16.05 -1.68 0.10
CA GLU A 35 -17.39 -1.44 -0.46
C GLU A 35 -17.92 -2.69 -1.17
N SER A 36 -17.08 -3.42 -1.91
CA SER A 36 -17.48 -4.66 -2.60
C SER A 36 -17.87 -5.76 -1.62
N MET A 37 -17.12 -5.89 -0.53
CA MET A 37 -17.43 -6.84 0.54
C MET A 37 -18.74 -6.47 1.24
N GLN A 38 -18.95 -5.18 1.53
CA GLN A 38 -20.21 -4.72 2.14
C GLN A 38 -21.40 -5.01 1.23
N MET A 39 -21.28 -4.71 -0.06
CA MET A 39 -22.34 -5.01 -1.03
C MET A 39 -22.59 -6.52 -1.14
N ALA A 40 -21.55 -7.35 -1.11
CA ALA A 40 -21.71 -8.79 -1.12
C ALA A 40 -22.47 -9.30 0.12
N GLU A 41 -22.20 -8.74 1.29
CA GLU A 41 -22.93 -9.04 2.54
C GLU A 41 -24.39 -8.59 2.45
N ASP A 42 -24.65 -7.39 1.94
CA ASP A 42 -25.99 -6.85 1.75
C ASP A 42 -26.82 -7.76 0.81
N ILE A 43 -26.21 -8.26 -0.26
CA ILE A 43 -26.83 -9.22 -1.21
C ILE A 43 -27.12 -10.56 -0.51
N GLU A 44 -26.17 -11.08 0.27
CA GLU A 44 -26.33 -12.34 1.02
C GLU A 44 -27.49 -12.23 2.04
N ASP A 45 -27.64 -11.07 2.66
CA ASP A 45 -28.73 -10.74 3.59
C ASP A 45 -30.07 -10.47 2.88
N GLY A 46 -30.12 -10.55 1.54
CA GLY A 46 -31.33 -10.41 0.74
C GLY A 46 -31.78 -8.96 0.54
N LEU A 47 -30.88 -7.99 0.73
CA LEU A 47 -31.14 -6.59 0.42
C LEU A 47 -31.16 -6.36 -1.10
N TYR A 48 -31.99 -5.41 -1.52
CA TYR A 48 -32.03 -4.99 -2.92
C TYR A 48 -30.72 -4.27 -3.26
N PHE A 49 -30.12 -4.62 -4.39
CA PHE A 49 -28.91 -3.99 -4.90
C PHE A 49 -29.12 -3.46 -6.32
N ASP A 50 -28.36 -2.43 -6.69
CA ASP A 50 -28.31 -1.91 -8.05
C ASP A 50 -27.21 -2.65 -8.82
N GLU A 51 -27.60 -3.35 -9.89
CA GLU A 51 -26.67 -4.10 -10.74
C GLU A 51 -25.63 -3.20 -11.41
N LEU A 52 -25.99 -1.96 -11.75
CA LEU A 52 -25.05 -1.00 -12.34
C LEU A 52 -24.02 -0.54 -11.31
N GLU A 53 -24.46 -0.28 -10.08
CA GLU A 53 -23.56 0.07 -8.98
C GLU A 53 -22.57 -1.06 -8.70
N ALA A 54 -23.07 -2.31 -8.65
CA ALA A 54 -22.24 -3.49 -8.48
C ALA A 54 -21.21 -3.65 -9.61
N ALA A 55 -21.61 -3.44 -10.87
CA ALA A 55 -20.71 -3.51 -12.01
C ALA A 55 -19.62 -2.43 -11.95
N LEU A 56 -19.99 -1.17 -11.65
CA LEU A 56 -19.04 -0.07 -11.50
C LEU A 56 -18.04 -0.32 -10.35
N LEU A 57 -18.52 -0.89 -9.26
CA LEU A 57 -17.70 -1.22 -8.10
C LEU A 57 -16.68 -2.32 -8.41
N LEU A 58 -17.10 -3.37 -9.12
CA LEU A 58 -16.22 -4.46 -9.56
C LEU A 58 -15.20 -3.99 -10.62
N ASP A 59 -15.62 -3.14 -11.56
CA ASP A 59 -14.71 -2.53 -12.54
C ASP A 59 -13.67 -1.64 -11.85
N GLY A 60 -14.11 -0.83 -10.88
CA GLY A 60 -13.25 -0.01 -10.04
C GLY A 60 -12.25 -0.85 -9.23
N LEU A 61 -12.71 -1.94 -8.62
CA LEU A 61 -11.87 -2.88 -7.88
C LEU A 61 -10.82 -3.53 -8.78
N ALA A 62 -11.20 -4.01 -9.96
CA ALA A 62 -10.30 -4.62 -10.93
C ALA A 62 -9.25 -3.61 -11.43
N GLY A 63 -9.67 -2.38 -11.74
CA GLY A 63 -8.78 -1.29 -12.14
C GLY A 63 -7.78 -0.92 -11.04
N ALA A 64 -8.25 -0.77 -9.79
CA ALA A 64 -7.41 -0.43 -8.66
C ALA A 64 -6.42 -1.55 -8.33
N TYR A 65 -6.85 -2.81 -8.36
CA TYR A 65 -5.97 -3.97 -8.20
C TYR A 65 -4.90 -3.99 -9.28
N GLY A 66 -5.28 -3.85 -10.56
CA GLY A 66 -4.34 -3.82 -11.68
C GLY A 66 -3.28 -2.71 -11.52
N ALA A 67 -3.72 -1.49 -11.18
CA ALA A 67 -2.82 -0.38 -10.94
C ALA A 67 -1.88 -0.62 -9.74
N MET A 68 -2.42 -1.10 -8.62
CA MET A 68 -1.64 -1.44 -7.43
C MET A 68 -0.56 -2.48 -7.75
N LYS A 69 -0.90 -3.58 -8.43
CA LYS A 69 0.06 -4.63 -8.81
C LYS A 69 1.14 -4.10 -9.75
N HIS A 70 0.75 -3.29 -10.74
CA HIS A 70 1.66 -2.67 -11.68
C HIS A 70 2.73 -1.81 -10.99
N PHE A 71 2.29 -0.88 -10.13
CA PHE A 71 3.22 0.02 -9.44
C PHE A 71 4.01 -0.69 -8.34
N ARG A 72 3.41 -1.66 -7.62
CA ARG A 72 4.12 -2.48 -6.62
C ARG A 72 5.25 -3.28 -7.26
N GLY A 73 4.99 -3.93 -8.40
CA GLY A 73 6.01 -4.70 -9.13
C GLY A 73 7.20 -3.84 -9.55
N SER A 74 6.96 -2.55 -9.79
CA SER A 74 8.01 -1.59 -10.13
C SER A 74 8.83 -1.10 -8.93
N MET A 75 8.39 -1.36 -7.69
CA MET A 75 9.09 -0.95 -6.46
C MET A 75 10.11 -1.98 -5.95
N GLN A 76 10.20 -3.18 -6.55
CA GLN A 76 11.11 -4.27 -6.15
C GLN A 76 11.02 -4.63 -4.65
N GLU A 77 9.81 -4.59 -4.08
CA GLU A 77 9.58 -4.89 -2.66
C GLU A 77 9.75 -6.39 -2.38
N THR A 78 10.51 -6.72 -1.33
CA THR A 78 10.84 -8.11 -0.95
C THR A 78 9.83 -8.76 -0.01
N TYR A 79 8.88 -7.97 0.51
CA TYR A 79 7.87 -8.43 1.45
C TYR A 79 6.58 -8.86 0.75
N ALA A 80 5.92 -9.85 1.35
CA ALA A 80 4.59 -10.29 0.93
C ALA A 80 3.61 -9.10 0.91
N GLU A 81 2.72 -9.13 -0.07
CA GLU A 81 1.56 -8.25 -0.16
C GLU A 81 0.52 -8.71 0.87
N PHE A 82 -0.12 -7.76 1.54
CA PHE A 82 -1.21 -8.09 2.45
C PHE A 82 -2.42 -8.64 1.68
N ASP A 83 -2.85 -9.85 2.02
CA ASP A 83 -4.11 -10.44 1.55
C ASP A 83 -5.18 -10.30 2.65
N VAL A 84 -6.37 -9.82 2.26
CA VAL A 84 -7.51 -9.61 3.16
C VAL A 84 -7.99 -10.90 3.85
N ALA A 85 -7.72 -12.06 3.25
CA ALA A 85 -8.00 -13.37 3.85
C ALA A 85 -7.06 -13.71 5.02
N GLU A 86 -5.95 -12.98 5.19
CA GLU A 86 -5.00 -13.22 6.27
C GLU A 86 -5.60 -12.91 7.65
N THR A 87 -5.06 -13.63 8.65
CA THR A 87 -5.33 -13.32 10.05
C THR A 87 -4.16 -12.52 10.64
N VAL A 88 -4.42 -11.28 11.04
CA VAL A 88 -3.45 -10.41 11.70
C VAL A 88 -3.82 -10.23 13.16
N ALA A 89 -3.09 -10.89 14.05
CA ALA A 89 -3.27 -10.76 15.49
C ALA A 89 -2.58 -9.49 16.02
N MET A 90 -3.33 -8.68 16.77
CA MET A 90 -2.85 -7.46 17.42
C MET A 90 -3.18 -7.51 18.91
N LYS A 91 -2.61 -6.60 19.69
CA LYS A 91 -2.92 -6.54 21.11
C LYS A 91 -4.36 -6.05 21.31
N GLY A 92 -5.25 -6.94 21.75
CA GLY A 92 -6.64 -6.62 22.07
C GLY A 92 -7.62 -6.67 20.89
N CYS A 93 -7.16 -7.03 19.70
CA CYS A 93 -7.99 -7.22 18.51
C CYS A 93 -7.29 -8.15 17.51
N ARG A 94 -8.03 -8.61 16.51
CA ARG A 94 -7.47 -9.30 15.35
C ARG A 94 -8.24 -8.92 14.10
N LEU A 95 -7.54 -8.85 12.99
CA LEU A 95 -8.15 -8.86 11.66
C LEU A 95 -8.23 -10.31 11.21
N GLU A 96 -9.40 -10.77 10.77
CA GLU A 96 -9.65 -12.15 10.35
C GLU A 96 -10.73 -12.15 9.26
N ALA A 97 -10.41 -12.72 8.09
CA ALA A 97 -11.30 -12.77 6.93
C ALA A 97 -11.88 -11.37 6.58
N GLY A 98 -11.00 -10.37 6.51
CA GLY A 98 -11.36 -8.98 6.24
C GLY A 98 -12.20 -8.27 7.32
N LYS A 99 -12.52 -8.93 8.43
CA LYS A 99 -13.30 -8.32 9.52
C LYS A 99 -12.43 -8.07 10.75
N LEU A 100 -12.67 -6.94 11.39
CA LEU A 100 -12.05 -6.64 12.68
C LEU A 100 -12.86 -7.29 13.81
N LYS A 101 -12.17 -8.01 14.70
CA LYS A 101 -12.73 -8.60 15.91
C LYS A 101 -11.99 -8.07 17.13
N GLY A 102 -12.69 -7.52 18.11
CA GLY A 102 -12.12 -6.98 19.35
C GLY A 102 -12.33 -5.47 19.48
N SER A 103 -11.36 -4.75 20.05
CA SER A 103 -11.45 -3.29 20.25
C SER A 103 -11.02 -2.50 19.00
N ASP A 104 -11.93 -1.69 18.50
CA ASP A 104 -11.70 -0.74 17.40
C ASP A 104 -10.65 0.31 17.80
N GLU A 105 -10.66 0.78 19.04
CA GLU A 105 -9.67 1.76 19.52
C GLU A 105 -8.26 1.16 19.55
N ALA A 106 -8.12 -0.11 19.94
CA ALA A 106 -6.86 -0.82 19.93
C ALA A 106 -6.34 -1.04 18.50
N ALA A 107 -7.25 -1.34 17.57
CA ALA A 107 -6.94 -1.51 16.16
C ALA A 107 -6.52 -0.20 15.51
N GLU A 108 -7.27 0.88 15.70
CA GLU A 108 -6.94 2.22 15.22
C GLU A 108 -5.56 2.66 15.73
N LYS A 109 -5.30 2.48 17.03
CA LYS A 109 -4.01 2.84 17.63
C LYS A 109 -2.86 2.06 17.00
N THR A 110 -3.05 0.77 16.75
CA THR A 110 -2.03 -0.09 16.12
C THR A 110 -1.80 0.30 14.67
N ALA A 111 -2.87 0.52 13.90
CA ALA A 111 -2.82 0.93 12.50
C ALA A 111 -2.08 2.27 12.32
N ARG A 112 -2.42 3.28 13.13
CA ARG A 112 -1.72 4.59 13.09
C ARG A 112 -0.25 4.46 13.46
N MET A 113 0.09 3.59 14.41
CA MET A 113 1.49 3.33 14.77
C MET A 113 2.25 2.73 13.58
N TRP A 114 1.71 1.70 12.92
CA TRP A 114 2.34 1.07 11.76
C TRP A 114 2.54 2.01 10.58
N ILE A 115 1.54 2.83 10.26
CA ILE A 115 1.67 3.85 9.19
C ILE A 115 2.78 4.84 9.55
N ARG A 116 2.78 5.38 10.78
CA ARG A 116 3.82 6.31 11.23
C ARG A 116 5.22 5.69 11.23
N ASP A 117 5.35 4.43 11.59
CA ASP A 117 6.63 3.74 11.60
C ASP A 117 7.13 3.50 10.16
N TYR A 118 6.22 3.18 9.23
CA TYR A 118 6.52 3.10 7.80
C TYR A 118 6.98 4.44 7.23
N GLU A 119 6.29 5.55 7.53
CA GLU A 119 6.70 6.90 7.13
C GLU A 119 8.10 7.27 7.60
N LYS A 120 8.49 6.79 8.80
CA LYS A 120 9.82 7.00 9.39
C LYS A 120 10.86 5.98 8.91
N GLN A 121 10.55 5.16 7.91
CA GLN A 121 11.40 4.10 7.36
C GLN A 121 11.82 3.06 8.41
N LYS A 122 11.00 2.87 9.45
CA LYS A 122 11.19 1.86 10.51
C LYS A 122 10.20 0.70 10.40
N GLY A 123 9.12 0.88 9.65
CA GLY A 123 8.07 -0.11 9.42
C GLY A 123 8.24 -0.83 8.08
N LYS A 124 7.59 -1.99 7.96
CA LYS A 124 7.51 -2.78 6.72
C LYS A 124 6.28 -2.37 5.91
N LEU A 125 6.34 -2.54 4.59
CA LEU A 125 5.21 -2.23 3.71
C LEU A 125 3.95 -3.01 4.07
N PHE A 126 4.08 -4.30 4.41
CA PHE A 126 2.98 -5.12 4.90
C PHE A 126 2.23 -4.47 6.09
N CYS A 127 2.95 -3.97 7.10
CA CYS A 127 2.32 -3.31 8.26
C CYS A 127 1.60 -2.02 7.87
N PHE A 128 2.15 -1.28 6.90
CA PHE A 128 1.49 -0.11 6.34
C PHE A 128 0.19 -0.50 5.62
N GLU A 129 0.23 -1.52 4.77
CA GLU A 129 -0.91 -2.04 4.02
C GLU A 129 -2.06 -2.45 4.96
N VAL A 130 -1.75 -3.26 5.97
CA VAL A 130 -2.72 -3.66 7.00
C VAL A 130 -3.25 -2.43 7.76
N GLY A 131 -2.37 -1.49 8.12
CA GLY A 131 -2.76 -0.29 8.84
C GLY A 131 -3.75 0.57 8.04
N VAL A 132 -3.50 0.76 6.74
CA VAL A 132 -4.43 1.49 5.86
C VAL A 132 -5.76 0.74 5.76
N TYR A 133 -5.74 -0.58 5.56
CA TYR A 133 -6.96 -1.39 5.50
C TYR A 133 -7.82 -1.25 6.77
N ILE A 134 -7.21 -1.35 7.96
CA ILE A 134 -7.90 -1.16 9.24
C ILE A 134 -8.50 0.25 9.36
N LEU A 135 -7.77 1.29 8.96
CA LEU A 135 -8.30 2.66 9.03
C LEU A 135 -9.50 2.85 8.10
N PHE A 136 -9.48 2.28 6.90
CA PHE A 136 -10.62 2.31 5.99
C PHE A 136 -11.82 1.55 6.54
N LEU A 137 -11.62 0.34 7.09
CA LEU A 137 -12.69 -0.42 7.76
C LEU A 137 -13.36 0.39 8.87
N LEU A 138 -12.57 1.11 9.65
CA LEU A 138 -13.05 1.96 10.74
C LEU A 138 -13.55 3.35 10.28
N ARG A 139 -13.62 3.58 8.96
CA ARG A 139 -14.00 4.86 8.34
C ARG A 139 -13.18 6.04 8.88
N LYS A 140 -11.88 5.82 9.08
CA LYS A 140 -10.91 6.82 9.56
C LYS A 140 -10.06 7.33 8.41
N GLU A 141 -9.73 8.61 8.49
CA GLU A 141 -8.83 9.23 7.52
C GLU A 141 -7.40 8.71 7.61
N VAL A 142 -6.77 8.57 6.44
CA VAL A 142 -5.35 8.25 6.26
C VAL A 142 -4.62 9.48 5.71
N ASP A 143 -3.54 9.88 6.38
CA ASP A 143 -2.75 11.05 5.99
C ASP A 143 -1.65 10.68 4.98
N TYR A 144 -1.85 11.00 3.71
CA TYR A 144 -0.87 10.75 2.64
C TYR A 144 0.13 11.90 2.43
N ARG A 145 0.19 12.92 3.30
CA ARG A 145 1.12 14.05 3.14
C ARG A 145 2.60 13.64 3.11
N PHE A 146 2.96 12.47 3.65
CA PHE A 146 4.33 11.96 3.58
C PHE A 146 4.80 11.70 2.14
N LEU A 147 3.89 11.40 1.21
CA LEU A 147 4.20 11.23 -0.21
C LEU A 147 4.78 12.51 -0.83
N ALA A 148 4.24 13.67 -0.43
CA ALA A 148 4.76 14.96 -0.90
C ALA A 148 6.15 15.30 -0.34
N ARG A 149 6.48 14.83 0.88
CA ARG A 149 7.78 15.12 1.54
C ARG A 149 8.95 14.39 0.89
N ARG A 150 8.71 13.22 0.30
CA ARG A 150 9.75 12.41 -0.35
C ARG A 150 10.26 13.04 -1.66
N LYS A 151 9.50 13.94 -2.30
CA LYS A 151 9.97 14.78 -3.42
C LYS A 151 11.22 15.61 -3.08
N GLY A 152 11.37 16.03 -1.83
CA GLY A 152 12.52 16.82 -1.38
C GLY A 152 13.80 16.01 -1.14
N SER A 153 13.68 14.68 -0.98
CA SER A 153 14.78 13.78 -0.60
C SER A 153 15.43 13.06 -1.80
N ALA A 154 14.80 13.12 -2.98
CA ALA A 154 15.27 12.47 -4.21
C ALA A 154 16.57 13.06 -4.79
N LYS A 155 17.23 14.00 -4.11
CA LYS A 155 18.57 14.50 -4.50
C LYS A 155 19.74 13.68 -3.95
N ASN A 156 19.54 12.77 -3.01
CA ASN A 156 20.63 11.98 -2.44
C ASN A 156 20.27 10.48 -2.44
N VAL A 157 20.32 9.84 -3.62
CA VAL A 157 20.45 8.39 -3.68
C VAL A 157 21.89 8.08 -4.08
N TYR A 158 22.68 7.70 -3.07
CA TYR A 158 23.96 7.05 -3.26
C TYR A 158 23.72 5.75 -4.03
N HIS A 159 24.37 5.58 -5.19
CA HIS A 159 24.58 4.27 -5.79
C HIS A 159 25.56 3.49 -4.90
N GLY A 160 25.03 2.83 -3.88
CA GLY A 160 25.75 1.78 -3.17
C GLY A 160 25.65 0.49 -3.96
N GLN A 161 26.55 0.30 -4.94
CA GLN A 161 26.92 -1.05 -5.36
C GLN A 161 27.50 -1.76 -4.14
N GLY A 162 26.74 -2.67 -3.55
CA GLY A 162 27.23 -3.63 -2.58
C GLY A 162 27.55 -4.94 -3.30
N SER A 163 28.77 -5.05 -3.81
CA SER A 163 29.38 -6.35 -4.07
C SER A 163 29.53 -7.09 -2.75
N GLU A 164 29.20 -8.38 -2.77
CA GLU A 164 29.46 -9.34 -1.70
C GLU A 164 30.85 -9.14 -1.07
N ALA A 165 30.88 -9.18 0.26
CA ALA A 165 32.11 -9.15 1.00
C ALA A 165 32.89 -10.46 0.81
N ALA A 166 34.20 -10.27 0.68
CA ALA A 166 35.30 -11.14 1.08
C ALA A 166 35.90 -12.06 0.00
N GLY A 167 37.11 -11.67 -0.43
CA GLY A 167 38.07 -12.61 -0.98
C GLY A 167 39.18 -11.91 -1.73
N LEU A 168 40.39 -11.93 -1.15
CA LEU A 168 41.69 -11.61 -1.78
C LEU A 168 42.06 -10.12 -1.82
N GLY A 169 42.91 -9.76 -0.85
CA GLY A 169 43.48 -8.43 -0.71
C GLY A 169 44.43 -8.07 -1.85
N ILE A 170 44.28 -6.84 -2.32
CA ILE A 170 45.31 -6.05 -3.00
C ILE A 170 45.09 -4.60 -2.54
N GLN A 171 46.12 -3.96 -1.97
CA GLN A 171 46.05 -2.56 -1.56
C GLN A 171 45.97 -1.64 -2.79
N PRO A 172 45.32 -0.46 -2.70
CA PRO A 172 45.16 0.42 -3.85
C PRO A 172 46.50 1.07 -4.25
N GLU A 173 46.94 0.83 -5.48
CA GLU A 173 48.01 1.59 -6.13
C GLU A 173 47.54 3.03 -6.42
N LYS A 174 48.37 4.00 -6.06
CA LYS A 174 48.23 5.40 -6.44
C LYS A 174 48.54 5.55 -7.94
N VAL A 175 47.58 6.03 -8.72
CA VAL A 175 47.83 6.49 -10.09
C VAL A 175 48.15 8.00 -10.05
N PRO A 176 49.25 8.46 -10.66
CA PRO A 176 49.63 9.87 -10.67
C PRO A 176 48.72 10.66 -11.62
N ALA A 177 48.46 11.91 -11.26
CA ALA A 177 47.75 12.86 -12.12
C ALA A 177 48.56 13.18 -13.38
N VAL A 178 47.88 13.20 -14.53
CA VAL A 178 48.32 13.88 -15.75
C VAL A 178 47.19 14.80 -16.19
#